data_AF-A0A920K949-F1
#
_entry.id   AF-A0A920K949-F1
#
_cell.length_a   1.000
_cell.length_b   1.000
_cell.length_c   1.000
_cell.angle_alpha   90.00
_cell.angle_beta   90.00
_cell.angle_gamma   90.00
#
_symmetry.space_group_name_H-M   'P 1'
#
loop_
_entity.id
_entity.type
_entity.pdbx_description
1 polymer ?
#
loop_
_entity_poly.entity_id
_entity_poly.type
_entity_poly.pdbx_seq_one_letter_code
_entity_poly.pdbx_strand_id
1 'polypeptide(L)'
;MNAEATIVNSPYKDERFNKEVDERTGYQTKSLICVPIFSTGDIPIGVLQVLNKQTGRFTKADLAKIELVASQCASTLNTYALTERMEAQKRREAEFMELVSKLTTELDLSDF
;
A
#
# COMPACT_ATOMS: atom_id res chain seq x y z
N MET A 1 11.96 14.23 1.49
CA MET A 1 12.15 12.92 0.83
C MET A 1 11.42 13.03 -0.51
N ASN A 2 12.15 13.18 -1.62
CA ASN A 2 11.49 13.30 -2.92
C ASN A 2 10.94 11.91 -3.29
N ALA A 3 9.63 11.82 -3.52
CA ALA A 3 8.96 10.58 -3.90
C ALA A 3 9.20 10.31 -5.39
N GLU A 4 10.46 10.08 -5.75
CA GLU A 4 10.89 9.82 -7.13
C GLU A 4 11.42 8.39 -7.26
N ALA A 5 11.02 7.75 -8.36
CA ALA A 5 11.52 6.44 -8.72
C ALA A 5 13.03 6.49 -8.96
N THR A 6 13.79 5.61 -8.30
CA THR A 6 15.26 5.67 -8.29
C THR A 6 15.88 4.31 -8.54
N ILE A 7 16.93 4.28 -9.36
CA ILE A 7 17.81 3.12 -9.55
C ILE A 7 19.10 3.35 -8.75
N VAL A 8 19.46 2.42 -7.87
CA VAL A 8 20.73 2.45 -7.14
C VAL A 8 21.48 1.16 -7.38
N ASN A 9 22.48 1.22 -8.26
CA ASN A 9 23.29 0.04 -8.61
C ASN A 9 24.51 -0.16 -7.69
N SER A 10 24.68 0.67 -6.65
CA SER A 10 25.72 0.51 -5.62
C SER A 10 25.24 1.09 -4.28
N PRO A 11 24.31 0.42 -3.58
CA PRO A 11 23.63 0.95 -2.40
C PRO A 11 24.57 1.38 -1.27
N TYR A 12 25.62 0.62 -0.98
CA TYR A 12 26.62 0.98 0.04
C TYR A 12 27.43 2.25 -0.25
N LYS A 13 27.35 2.80 -1.47
CA LYS A 13 27.95 4.09 -1.84
C LYS A 13 26.93 5.23 -1.87
N ASP A 14 25.66 4.93 -1.65
CA ASP A 14 24.57 5.91 -1.61
C ASP A 14 24.35 6.33 -0.16
N GLU A 15 24.47 7.62 0.13
CA GLU A 15 24.32 8.18 1.49
C GLU A 15 22.93 7.92 2.09
N ARG A 16 21.93 7.67 1.24
CA ARG A 16 20.54 7.41 1.66
C ARG A 16 20.31 5.96 2.07
N PHE A 17 21.27 5.06 1.82
CA PHE A 17 21.12 3.63 2.09
C PHE A 17 21.38 3.30 3.56
N ASN A 18 20.38 2.72 4.23
CA ASN A 18 20.53 2.20 5.57
C ASN A 18 21.07 0.76 5.56
N LYS A 19 22.36 0.61 5.87
CA LYS A 19 23.06 -0.68 5.96
C LYS A 19 22.75 -1.51 7.21
N GLU A 20 22.12 -0.94 8.24
CA GLU A 20 21.84 -1.64 9.50
C GLU A 20 20.95 -2.88 9.28
N VAL A 21 20.00 -2.80 8.34
CA VAL A 21 19.08 -3.89 8.02
C VAL A 21 19.85 -5.08 7.41
N ASP A 22 20.75 -4.81 6.48
CA ASP A 22 21.62 -5.83 5.87
C ASP A 22 22.53 -6.47 6.92
N GLU A 23 23.15 -5.65 7.78
CA GLU A 23 24.02 -6.11 8.88
C GLU A 23 23.28 -7.02 9.87
N ARG A 24 22.03 -6.69 10.20
CA ARG A 24 21.21 -7.49 11.13
C ARG A 24 20.64 -8.76 10.53
N THR A 25 20.37 -8.78 9.23
CA THR A 25 19.73 -9.91 8.55
C THR A 25 20.72 -10.86 7.88
N GLY A 26 21.97 -10.43 7.70
CA GLY A 26 22.96 -11.14 6.88
C GLY A 26 22.69 -11.04 5.37
N TYR A 27 21.69 -10.25 4.95
CA TYR A 27 21.43 -9.97 3.54
C TYR A 27 22.45 -8.95 3.01
N GLN A 28 22.76 -9.03 1.71
CA GLN A 28 23.64 -8.06 1.06
C GLN A 28 22.96 -7.44 -0.15
N THR A 29 22.65 -6.15 -0.06
CA THR A 29 22.01 -5.38 -1.12
C THR A 29 23.07 -4.78 -2.05
N LYS A 30 23.19 -5.36 -3.25
CA LYS A 30 24.15 -5.01 -4.31
C LYS A 30 23.57 -4.04 -5.33
N SER A 31 22.26 -4.10 -5.54
CA SER A 31 21.52 -3.19 -6.41
C SER A 31 20.07 -3.11 -5.97
N LEU A 32 19.40 -1.98 -6.22
CA LEU A 32 17.98 -1.83 -5.95
C LEU A 32 17.29 -0.86 -6.91
N ILE A 33 15.99 -1.04 -7.07
CA ILE A 33 15.04 -0.07 -7.59
C ILE A 33 14.06 0.26 -6.46
N CYS A 34 13.82 1.55 -6.24
CA CYS A 34 12.76 2.05 -5.36
C CYS A 34 11.74 2.81 -6.21
N VAL A 35 10.46 2.43 -6.12
CA VAL A 35 9.36 3.14 -6.78
C VAL A 35 8.28 3.45 -5.74
N PRO A 36 7.90 4.72 -5.53
CA PRO A 36 6.79 5.07 -4.66
C PRO A 36 5.45 4.56 -5.24
N ILE A 37 4.54 4.18 -4.35
CA ILE A 37 3.17 3.83 -4.69
C ILE A 37 2.27 4.95 -4.19
N PHE A 38 1.48 5.53 -5.09
CA PHE A 38 0.56 6.63 -4.77
C PHE A 38 -0.89 6.17 -4.81
N SER A 39 -1.70 6.69 -3.90
CA SER A 39 -3.16 6.63 -3.99
C SER A 39 -3.69 7.75 -4.89
N THR A 40 -4.99 7.77 -5.09
CA THR A 40 -5.69 8.87 -5.77
C THR A 40 -5.36 10.20 -5.07
N GLY A 41 -4.99 11.21 -5.85
CA GLY A 41 -4.62 12.54 -5.32
C GLY A 41 -3.15 12.66 -4.89
N ASP A 42 -2.25 11.86 -5.46
CA ASP A 42 -0.79 11.94 -5.27
C ASP A 42 -0.30 11.71 -3.82
N ILE A 43 -1.11 11.01 -3.02
CA ILE A 43 -0.76 10.67 -1.64
C ILE A 43 0.10 9.40 -1.65
N PRO A 44 1.36 9.43 -1.18
CA PRO A 44 2.18 8.22 -1.09
C PRO A 44 1.62 7.28 -0.03
N ILE A 45 1.32 6.04 -0.43
CA ILE A 45 0.77 4.99 0.45
C ILE A 45 1.76 3.86 0.70
N GLY A 46 2.90 3.86 0.01
CA GLY A 46 3.94 2.85 0.19
C GLY A 46 5.07 3.00 -0.81
N VAL A 47 5.98 2.03 -0.80
CA VAL A 47 7.11 1.95 -1.74
C VAL A 47 7.25 0.50 -2.19
N LEU A 48 7.40 0.29 -3.49
CA LEU A 48 7.82 -0.97 -4.09
C LEU A 48 9.34 -0.98 -4.23
N GLN A 49 9.99 -2.01 -3.68
CA GLN A 49 11.44 -2.20 -3.80
C GLN A 49 11.75 -3.51 -4.49
N VAL A 50 12.71 -3.46 -5.43
CA VAL A 50 13.27 -4.65 -6.08
C VAL A 50 14.76 -4.66 -5.82
N LEU A 51 15.25 -5.72 -5.19
CA LEU A 51 16.66 -5.84 -4.79
C LEU A 51 17.38 -6.85 -5.68
N ASN A 52 18.69 -6.67 -5.83
CA ASN A 52 19.64 -7.64 -6.38
C ASN A 52 19.22 -8.24 -7.73
N LYS A 53 19.35 -7.44 -8.81
CA LYS A 53 19.19 -7.97 -10.16
C LYS A 53 20.11 -9.18 -10.37
N GLN A 54 19.55 -10.30 -10.83
CA GLN A 54 20.29 -11.56 -10.98
C GLN A 54 21.42 -11.47 -12.02
N THR A 55 21.22 -10.69 -13.09
CA THR A 55 22.21 -10.54 -14.16
C THR A 55 22.31 -9.08 -14.60
N GLY A 56 23.54 -8.55 -14.63
CA GLY A 56 23.80 -7.18 -15.02
C GLY A 56 23.36 -6.13 -13.98
N ARG A 57 23.12 -4.91 -14.44
CA ARG A 57 22.69 -3.77 -13.61
C ARG A 57 21.25 -3.40 -13.93
N PHE A 58 20.55 -2.79 -12.98
CA PHE A 58 19.23 -2.24 -13.26
C PHE A 58 19.35 -1.10 -14.27
N THR A 59 18.43 -1.11 -15.23
CA THR A 59 18.34 -0.17 -16.34
C THR A 59 17.06 0.66 -16.23
N LYS A 60 16.97 1.74 -17.01
CA LYS A 60 15.73 2.53 -17.12
C LYS A 60 14.56 1.69 -17.66
N ALA A 61 14.83 0.70 -18.51
CA ALA A 61 13.80 -0.22 -19.00
C ALA A 61 13.27 -1.14 -17.89
N ASP A 62 14.11 -1.50 -16.90
CA ASP A 62 13.64 -2.21 -15.71
C ASP A 62 12.78 -1.30 -14.84
N LEU A 63 13.22 -0.06 -14.62
CA LEU A 63 12.47 0.94 -13.85
C LEU A 63 11.05 1.14 -14.40
N ALA A 64 10.92 1.36 -15.71
CA ALA A 64 9.63 1.53 -16.36
C ALA A 64 8.68 0.33 -16.16
N LYS A 65 9.21 -0.89 -16.14
CA LYS A 65 8.41 -2.10 -15.86
C LYS A 65 7.96 -2.13 -14.40
N ILE A 66 8.84 -1.77 -13.46
CA ILE A 66 8.51 -1.74 -12.04
C ILE A 66 7.51 -0.61 -11.73
N GLU A 67 7.59 0.52 -12.43
CA GLU A 67 6.60 1.61 -12.35
C GLU A 67 5.21 1.14 -12.80
N LEU A 68 5.12 0.35 -13.88
CA LEU A 68 3.86 -0.25 -14.32
C LEU A 68 3.27 -1.17 -13.24
N VAL A 69 4.11 -2.00 -12.61
CA VAL A 69 3.68 -2.87 -11.51
C VAL A 69 3.25 -2.06 -10.30
N ALA A 70 3.98 -1.00 -9.93
CA ALA A 70 3.61 -0.10 -8.84
C ALA A 70 2.26 0.58 -9.09
N SER A 71 1.99 1.00 -10.33
CA SER A 71 0.69 1.56 -10.74
C SER A 71 -0.46 0.54 -10.61
N GLN A 72 -0.19 -0.73 -10.92
CA GLN A 72 -1.19 -1.79 -10.71
C GLN A 72 -1.42 -2.02 -9.21
N CYS A 73 -0.36 -2.07 -8.40
CA CYS A 73 -0.46 -2.20 -6.94
C CYS A 73 -1.30 -1.05 -6.35
N ALA A 74 -1.07 0.19 -6.79
CA ALA A 74 -1.87 1.35 -6.38
C ALA A 74 -3.36 1.15 -6.64
N SER A 75 -3.72 0.75 -7.87
CA SER A 75 -5.12 0.51 -8.25
C SER A 75 -5.77 -0.59 -7.41
N THR A 76 -5.04 -1.68 -7.18
CA THR A 76 -5.51 -2.81 -6.37
C THR A 76 -5.71 -2.39 -4.92
N LEU A 77 -4.73 -1.71 -4.30
CA LEU A 77 -4.83 -1.22 -2.92
C LEU A 77 -5.98 -0.23 -2.73
N ASN A 78 -6.17 0.68 -3.68
CA ASN A 78 -7.31 1.60 -3.68
C ASN A 78 -8.65 0.86 -3.72
N THR A 79 -8.76 -0.17 -4.57
CA THR A 79 -9.98 -0.97 -4.69
C THR A 79 -10.28 -1.73 -3.40
N TYR A 80 -9.26 -2.35 -2.77
CA TYR A 80 -9.42 -3.01 -1.48
C TYR A 80 -9.87 -2.03 -0.39
N ALA A 81 -9.22 -0.86 -0.29
CA ALA A 81 -9.57 0.15 0.70
C ALA A 81 -11.00 0.70 0.50
N LEU A 82 -11.43 0.88 -0.75
CA LEU A 82 -12.81 1.28 -1.06
C LEU A 82 -13.82 0.19 -0.67
N THR A 83 -13.50 -1.07 -0.96
CA THR A 83 -14.37 -2.20 -0.65
C THR A 83 -14.54 -2.36 0.86
N GLU A 84 -13.45 -2.29 1.63
CA GLU A 84 -13.50 -2.34 3.09
C GLU A 84 -14.35 -1.21 3.69
N ARG A 85 -14.24 0.01 3.15
CA ARG A 85 -15.07 1.16 3.55
C ARG A 85 -16.54 0.94 3.25
N MET A 86 -16.87 0.42 2.06
CA MET A 86 -18.26 0.10 1.68
C MET A 86 -18.85 -0.96 2.61
N GLU A 87 -18.09 -2.00 2.94
CA GLU A 87 -18.54 -3.03 3.88
C GLU A 87 -18.75 -2.47 5.30
N ALA A 88 -17.85 -1.62 5.77
CA ALA A 88 -18.00 -0.97 7.07
C ALA A 88 -19.23 -0.05 7.11
N GLN A 89 -19.52 0.68 6.03
CA GLN A 89 -20.75 1.48 5.93
C GLN A 89 -22.01 0.61 5.94
N LYS A 90 -22.05 -0.45 5.14
CA LYS A 90 -23.18 -1.40 5.12
C LYS A 90 -23.43 -2.03 6.49
N ARG A 91 -22.37 -2.41 7.23
CA ARG A 91 -22.49 -2.94 8.59
C ARG A 91 -23.15 -1.93 9.53
N ARG A 92 -22.69 -0.68 9.52
CA ARG A 92 -23.28 0.40 10.35
C ARG A 92 -24.74 0.66 10.01
N GLU A 93 -25.10 0.63 8.74
CA GLU A 93 -26.48 0.82 8.30
C GLU A 93 -27.38 -0.33 8.78
N ALA A 94 -26.91 -1.58 8.68
CA ALA A 94 -27.64 -2.74 9.19
C ALA A 94 -27.84 -2.69 10.72
N GLU A 95 -26.79 -2.32 11.47
CA GLU A 95 -26.87 -2.13 12.93
C GLU A 95 -27.89 -1.05 13.32
N PHE A 96 -27.91 0.08 12.60
CA PHE A 96 -28.89 1.14 12.82
C PHE A 96 -30.33 0.65 12.56
N MET A 97 -30.56 -0.08 11.47
CA MET A 97 -31.88 -0.63 11.16
C MET A 97 -32.35 -1.64 12.22
N GLU A 98 -31.44 -2.42 12.79
CA GLU A 98 -31.75 -3.33 13.89
C GLU A 98 -32.20 -2.56 15.15
N LEU A 99 -31.53 -1.45 15.49
CA LEU A 99 -31.93 -0.59 16.60
C LEU A 99 -33.33 0.00 16.39
N VAL A 100 -33.62 0.49 15.18
CA VAL A 100 -34.94 1.04 14.84
C VAL A 100 -36.03 -0.03 15.01
N SER A 101 -35.80 -1.25 14.50
CA SER A 101 -36.73 -2.38 14.63
C SER A 101 -37.03 -2.75 16.08
N LYS A 102 -36.00 -2.84 16.93
CA LYS A 102 -36.15 -3.11 18.37
C LYS A 102 -37.01 -2.06 19.04
N LEU A 103 -36.75 -0.77 18.75
CA LEU A 103 -37.50 0.34 19.33
C LEU A 103 -38.97 0.31 18.89
N THR A 104 -39.27 0.02 17.63
CA THR A 104 -40.66 -0.11 17.15
C THR A 104 -41.41 -1.28 17.81
N THR A 105 -40.72 -2.41 18.05
CA THR A 105 -41.33 -3.58 18.71
C THR A 105 -41.63 -3.33 20.19
N GLU A 106 -40.77 -2.56 20.88
CA GLU A 106 -41.00 -2.17 22.28
C GLU A 106 -42.16 -1.17 22.42
N LEU A 107 -42.30 -0.21 21.49
CA LEU A 107 -43.41 0.74 21.48
C LEU A 107 -44.77 0.05 21.29
N ASP A 108 -44.86 -0.95 20.40
CA ASP A 108 -46.08 -1.75 20.19
C ASP A 108 -46.51 -2.55 21.43
N LEU A 109 -45.60 -2.84 22.38
CA LEU A 109 -45.91 -3.58 23.61
C LEU A 109 -46.34 -2.70 24.78
N SER A 110 -46.19 -1.37 24.67
CA SER A 110 -46.56 -0.41 25.73
C SER A 110 -47.96 0.18 25.61
N ASP A 111 -48.71 -0.19 24.56
CA ASP A 111 -50.08 0.28 24.28
C ASP A 111 -51.20 -0.66 24.81
N PHE A 112 -50.92 -1.52 25.81
CA PHE A 112 -51.92 -2.35 26.50
C PHE A 112 -51.86 -2.23 28.03
#